data_AF-A0A452YQ04-F1
#
_entry.id   AF-A0A452YQ04-F1
#
_cell.length_a   1.000
_cell.length_b   1.000
_cell.length_c   1.000
_cell.angle_alpha   90.00
_cell.angle_beta   90.00
_cell.angle_gamma   90.00
#
_symmetry.space_group_name_H-M   'P 1'
#
loop_
_entity.id
_entity.type
_entity.pdbx_description
1 polymer ?
#
loop_
_entity_poly.entity_id
_entity_poly.type
_entity_poly.pdbx_seq_one_letter_code
_entity_poly.pdbx_strand_id
1 'polypeptide(L)'
;MVVATEEMAVYCFDTLVAHYSGEQPPPPAFEEGVHPLFVTWKKATNGSEPRLRGCIGTLEPRQIVSGFKDYALTSALRDRRFSPIQSKELPYLECTVSILTEYETALNHLDWEVGKHGLIIEFTDPDYNVRRSGTYLPEVAAHEGMDTTRDH
;
A
#
# COMPACT_ATOMS: atom_id res chain seq x y z
N MET A 1 11.08 4.92 16.06
CA MET A 1 10.85 4.56 14.65
C MET A 1 9.56 3.77 14.62
N VAL A 2 8.53 4.25 13.90
CA VAL A 2 7.26 3.51 13.79
C VAL A 2 7.49 2.37 12.81
N VAL A 3 7.09 1.16 13.19
CA VAL A 3 7.22 -0.06 12.39
C VAL A 3 5.81 -0.55 12.07
N ALA A 4 5.61 -1.06 10.86
CA ALA A 4 4.36 -1.72 10.49
C ALA A 4 4.16 -2.98 11.37
N THR A 5 2.97 -3.14 11.93
CA THR A 5 2.64 -4.24 12.84
C THR A 5 1.44 -5.05 12.32
N GLU A 6 1.27 -6.27 12.85
CA GLU A 6 0.13 -7.12 12.49
C GLU A 6 -1.19 -6.47 12.94
N GLU A 7 -1.20 -5.80 14.08
CA GLU A 7 -2.36 -5.09 14.64
C GLU A 7 -2.88 -4.00 13.70
N MET A 8 -1.99 -3.35 12.94
CA MET A 8 -2.38 -2.37 11.92
C MET A 8 -3.11 -3.04 10.75
N ALA A 9 -2.65 -4.21 10.30
CA ALA A 9 -3.32 -4.99 9.25
C ALA A 9 -4.66 -5.55 9.73
N VAL A 10 -4.74 -6.03 10.97
CA VAL A 10 -5.99 -6.46 11.62
C VAL A 10 -6.99 -5.30 11.65
N TYR A 11 -6.56 -4.10 12.04
CA TYR A 11 -7.43 -2.92 12.04
C TYR A 11 -7.97 -2.55 10.64
N CYS A 12 -7.16 -2.71 9.60
CA CYS A 12 -7.62 -2.56 8.22
C CYS A 12 -8.69 -3.62 7.86
N PHE A 13 -8.52 -4.87 8.29
CA PHE A 13 -9.51 -5.93 8.14
C PHE A 13 -10.80 -5.59 8.89
N ASP A 14 -10.71 -5.26 10.17
CA ASP A 14 -11.88 -4.93 10.99
C ASP A 14 -12.64 -3.73 10.42
N THR A 15 -11.93 -2.75 9.87
CA THR A 15 -12.54 -1.61 9.18
C THR A 15 -13.36 -2.06 7.97
N LEU A 16 -12.83 -2.99 7.16
CA LEU A 16 -13.55 -3.52 6.00
C LEU A 16 -14.71 -4.45 6.41
N VAL A 17 -14.55 -5.24 7.47
CA VAL A 17 -15.62 -6.09 8.03
C VAL A 17 -16.76 -5.22 8.56
N ALA A 18 -16.43 -4.20 9.36
CA ALA A 18 -17.37 -3.23 9.91
C ALA A 18 -18.18 -2.51 8.82
N HIS A 19 -17.55 -2.22 7.67
CA HIS A 19 -18.25 -1.67 6.52
C HIS A 19 -19.39 -2.58 6.01
N TYR A 20 -19.20 -3.91 5.99
CA TYR A 20 -20.23 -4.85 5.56
C TYR A 20 -21.23 -5.23 6.67
N SER A 21 -20.83 -5.22 7.93
CA SER A 21 -21.74 -5.48 9.06
C SER A 21 -22.57 -4.25 9.44
N GLY A 22 -22.16 -3.05 9.03
CA GLY A 22 -22.79 -1.79 9.44
C GLY A 22 -22.40 -1.35 10.85
N GLU A 23 -21.38 -1.98 11.42
CA GLU A 23 -20.86 -1.70 12.77
C GLU A 23 -19.70 -0.69 12.71
N GLN A 24 -19.17 -0.32 13.88
CA GLN A 24 -17.90 0.40 13.95
C GLN A 24 -16.76 -0.60 14.18
N PRO A 25 -15.58 -0.38 13.57
CA PRO A 25 -14.41 -1.19 13.90
C PRO A 25 -14.04 -1.01 15.38
N PRO A 26 -13.44 -2.03 16.00
CA PRO A 26 -12.92 -1.92 17.35
C PRO A 26 -11.85 -0.82 17.41
N PRO A 27 -11.58 -0.26 18.61
CA PRO A 27 -10.50 0.70 18.78
C PRO A 27 -9.15 0.11 18.30
N PRO A 28 -8.27 0.93 17.70
CA PRO A 28 -6.95 0.46 17.27
C PRO A 28 -6.12 -0.02 18.46
N ALA A 29 -5.41 -1.13 18.28
CA ALA A 29 -4.52 -1.73 19.29
C ALA A 29 -3.05 -1.30 19.11
N PHE A 30 -2.82 -0.14 18.49
CA PHE A 30 -1.48 0.41 18.21
C PHE A 30 -1.44 1.91 18.46
N GLU A 31 -0.24 2.45 18.62
CA GLU A 31 -0.01 3.86 18.93
C GLU A 31 -0.34 4.79 17.75
N GLU A 32 -0.72 6.03 18.07
CA GLU A 32 -0.86 7.07 17.06
C GLU A 32 0.50 7.49 16.49
N GLY A 33 0.47 8.08 15.29
CA GLY A 33 1.65 8.58 14.61
C GLY A 33 1.25 9.28 13.31
N VAL A 34 2.17 10.04 12.73
CA VAL A 34 1.92 10.80 11.50
C VAL A 34 2.91 10.37 10.43
N HIS A 35 2.44 9.53 9.51
CA HIS A 35 3.29 8.94 8.48
C HIS A 35 2.53 8.79 7.16
N PRO A 36 3.23 8.85 6.02
CA PRO A 36 2.68 8.40 4.76
C PRO A 36 2.50 6.89 4.80
N LEU A 37 1.44 6.38 4.18
CA LEU A 37 1.05 4.99 4.30
C LEU A 37 0.31 4.48 3.09
N PHE A 38 0.35 3.16 2.90
CA PHE A 38 -0.38 2.43 1.87
C PHE A 38 -1.10 1.24 2.50
N VAL A 39 -2.27 0.91 1.96
CA VAL A 39 -2.97 -0.34 2.24
C VAL A 39 -3.12 -1.11 0.95
N THR A 40 -2.68 -2.36 0.99
CA THR A 40 -2.71 -3.28 -0.14
C THR A 40 -3.53 -4.50 0.23
N TRP A 41 -4.50 -4.84 -0.63
CA TRP A 41 -5.27 -6.06 -0.56
C TRP A 41 -4.76 -7.02 -1.62
N LYS A 42 -4.46 -8.25 -1.23
CA LYS A 42 -4.31 -9.39 -2.14
C LYS A 42 -5.43 -10.38 -1.89
N LYS A 43 -5.68 -11.27 -2.85
CA LYS A 43 -6.67 -12.33 -2.75
C LYS A 43 -6.03 -13.65 -3.10
N ALA A 44 -6.13 -14.61 -2.19
CA ALA A 44 -5.72 -15.98 -2.41
C ALA A 44 -6.48 -16.59 -3.58
N THR A 45 -5.75 -17.29 -4.44
CA THR A 45 -6.28 -18.07 -5.55
C THR A 45 -5.83 -19.51 -5.40
N ASN A 46 -6.73 -20.47 -5.58
CA ASN A 46 -6.43 -21.88 -5.32
C ASN A 46 -5.20 -22.35 -6.12
N GLY A 47 -4.15 -22.73 -5.40
CA GLY A 47 -2.92 -23.29 -5.97
C GLY A 47 -1.98 -22.27 -6.62
N SER A 48 -2.17 -20.97 -6.39
CA SER A 48 -1.29 -19.92 -6.90
C SER A 48 -1.09 -18.79 -5.89
N GLU A 49 -0.08 -17.95 -6.16
CA GLU A 49 0.23 -16.82 -5.28
C GLU A 49 -0.94 -15.81 -5.22
N PRO A 50 -1.16 -15.18 -4.04
CA PRO A 50 -2.18 -14.18 -3.85
C PRO A 50 -2.06 -13.02 -4.84
N ARG A 51 -3.16 -12.72 -5.53
CA ARG A 51 -3.19 -11.68 -6.57
C ARG A 51 -3.61 -10.34 -6.01
N LEU A 52 -3.01 -9.26 -6.49
CA LEU A 52 -3.39 -7.89 -6.14
C LEU A 52 -4.90 -7.67 -6.38
N ARG A 53 -5.57 -7.14 -5.37
CA ARG A 53 -7.03 -6.92 -5.32
C ARG A 53 -7.41 -5.47 -5.03
N GLY A 54 -6.44 -4.65 -4.62
CA GLY A 54 -6.54 -3.20 -4.47
C GLY A 54 -5.28 -2.66 -3.78
N CYS A 55 -4.82 -1.46 -4.12
CA CYS A 55 -3.72 -0.80 -3.41
C CYS A 55 -3.83 0.71 -3.57
N ILE A 56 -4.04 1.42 -2.47
CA ILE A 56 -4.12 2.89 -2.43
C ILE A 56 -3.47 3.38 -1.14
N GLY A 57 -2.80 4.52 -1.22
CA GLY A 57 -2.15 5.17 -0.10
C GLY A 57 -1.86 6.63 -0.39
N THR A 58 -0.93 7.19 0.37
CA THR A 58 -0.49 8.57 0.27
C THR A 58 0.98 8.70 0.58
N LEU A 59 1.64 9.61 -0.14
CA LEU A 59 2.99 10.08 0.16
C LEU A 59 3.00 11.25 1.16
N GLU A 60 1.85 11.92 1.33
CA GLU A 60 1.69 12.94 2.37
C GLU A 60 1.44 12.28 3.73
N PRO A 61 2.08 12.76 4.81
CA PRO A 61 1.87 12.21 6.14
C PRO A 61 0.41 12.34 6.60
N ARG A 62 -0.15 11.24 7.10
CA ARG A 62 -1.49 11.19 7.71
C ARG A 62 -1.39 10.59 9.10
N GLN A 63 -2.36 10.94 9.94
CA GLN A 63 -2.55 10.23 11.21
C GLN A 63 -2.79 8.75 10.91
N ILE A 64 -2.00 7.86 11.50
CA ILE A 64 -1.96 6.43 11.16
C ILE A 64 -3.34 5.78 11.34
N VAL A 65 -4.02 6.06 12.45
CA VAL A 65 -5.33 5.46 12.75
C VAL A 65 -6.37 5.85 11.70
N SER A 66 -6.56 7.15 11.45
CA SER A 66 -7.55 7.60 10.45
C SER A 66 -7.12 7.26 9.03
N GLY A 67 -5.82 7.35 8.74
CA GLY A 67 -5.26 6.99 7.44
C GLY A 67 -5.48 5.51 7.13
N PHE A 68 -5.17 4.58 8.03
CA PHE A 68 -5.44 3.16 7.79
C PHE A 68 -6.92 2.86 7.65
N LYS A 69 -7.79 3.53 8.42
CA LYS A 69 -9.24 3.41 8.25
C LYS A 69 -9.68 3.84 6.84
N ASP A 70 -9.27 5.03 6.41
CA ASP A 70 -9.68 5.61 5.12
C ASP A 70 -9.08 4.86 3.93
N TYR A 71 -7.80 4.50 4.00
CA TYR A 71 -7.09 3.82 2.92
C TYR A 71 -7.42 2.33 2.86
N ALA A 72 -7.81 1.67 3.95
CA ALA A 72 -8.37 0.32 3.90
C ALA A 72 -9.65 0.26 3.05
N LEU A 73 -10.60 1.17 3.29
CA LEU A 73 -11.85 1.25 2.52
C LEU A 73 -11.61 1.74 1.09
N THR A 74 -10.75 2.73 0.91
CA THR A 74 -10.47 3.29 -0.42
C THR A 74 -9.79 2.26 -1.31
N SER A 75 -8.78 1.55 -0.82
CA SER A 75 -8.11 0.49 -1.59
C SER A 75 -9.03 -0.71 -1.86
N ALA A 76 -9.91 -1.08 -0.93
CA ALA A 76 -10.85 -2.19 -1.10
C ALA A 76 -12.01 -1.88 -2.05
N LEU A 77 -12.54 -0.65 -2.01
CA LEU A 77 -13.85 -0.32 -2.59
C LEU A 77 -13.79 0.71 -3.72
N ARG A 78 -12.68 1.47 -3.83
CA ARG A 78 -12.58 2.64 -4.73
C ARG A 78 -11.32 2.64 -5.61
N ASP A 79 -10.50 1.60 -5.56
CA ASP A 79 -9.43 1.40 -6.53
C ASP A 79 -10.03 1.08 -7.90
N ARG A 80 -9.99 2.06 -8.82
CA ARG A 80 -10.66 1.98 -10.14
C ARG A 80 -10.14 0.86 -11.04
N ARG A 81 -8.99 0.26 -10.72
CA ARG A 81 -8.42 -0.87 -11.45
C ARG A 81 -9.19 -2.17 -11.19
N PHE A 82 -9.98 -2.21 -10.10
CA PHE A 82 -10.69 -3.40 -9.66
C PHE A 82 -12.17 -3.08 -9.36
N SER A 83 -13.03 -4.09 -9.43
CA SER A 83 -14.38 -3.94 -8.88
C SER A 83 -14.30 -3.87 -7.34
N PRO A 84 -15.25 -3.19 -6.66
CA PRO A 84 -15.27 -3.19 -5.19
C PRO A 84 -15.23 -4.62 -4.64
N ILE A 85 -14.38 -4.85 -3.64
CA ILE A 85 -14.35 -6.12 -2.90
C ILE A 85 -15.77 -6.46 -2.42
N GLN A 86 -16.10 -7.74 -2.37
CA GLN A 86 -17.39 -8.23 -1.85
C GLN A 86 -17.19 -8.91 -0.50
N SER A 87 -18.21 -8.89 0.36
CA SER A 87 -18.14 -9.52 1.70
C SER A 87 -17.74 -11.00 1.67
N LYS A 88 -18.18 -11.74 0.65
CA LYS A 88 -17.80 -13.15 0.43
C LYS A 88 -16.31 -13.36 0.13
N GLU A 89 -15.58 -12.32 -0.24
CA GLU A 89 -14.15 -12.39 -0.53
C GLU A 89 -13.31 -12.30 0.75
N LEU A 90 -13.85 -11.76 1.86
CA LEU A 90 -13.12 -11.49 3.11
C LEU A 90 -12.27 -12.68 3.60
N PRO A 91 -12.75 -13.94 3.62
CA PRO A 91 -11.95 -15.06 4.12
C PRO A 91 -10.75 -15.44 3.25
N TYR A 92 -10.65 -14.86 2.05
CA TYR A 92 -9.60 -15.15 1.06
C TYR A 92 -8.69 -13.95 0.83
N LEU A 93 -8.84 -12.87 1.59
CA LEU A 93 -8.00 -11.69 1.45
C LEU A 93 -6.74 -11.81 2.28
N GLU A 94 -5.72 -11.11 1.83
CA GLU A 94 -4.53 -10.76 2.62
C GLU A 94 -4.42 -9.24 2.63
N CYS A 95 -4.14 -8.68 3.81
CA CYS A 95 -3.91 -7.25 3.98
C CYS A 95 -2.43 -7.01 4.24
N THR A 96 -1.84 -6.09 3.50
CA THR A 96 -0.50 -5.57 3.74
C THR A 96 -0.62 -4.08 4.01
N VAL A 97 -0.01 -3.64 5.09
CA VAL A 97 0.12 -2.22 5.44
C VAL A 97 1.58 -1.81 5.26
N SER A 98 1.79 -0.64 4.66
CA SER A 98 3.14 -0.09 4.47
C SER A 98 3.18 1.31 5.07
N ILE A 99 4.16 1.56 5.93
CA ILE A 99 4.44 2.88 6.51
C ILE A 99 5.73 3.36 5.87
N LEU A 100 5.68 4.53 5.24
CA LEU A 100 6.86 5.11 4.60
C LEU A 100 7.59 6.00 5.61
N THR A 101 8.89 5.80 5.71
CA THR A 101 9.79 6.55 6.57
C THR A 101 11.04 6.95 5.78
N GLU A 102 11.74 7.99 6.25
CA GLU A 102 13.10 8.30 5.80
C GLU A 102 13.24 8.54 4.28
N TYR A 103 12.49 9.52 3.75
CA TYR A 103 12.68 9.94 2.35
C TYR A 103 14.07 10.54 2.13
N GLU A 104 14.78 10.02 1.13
CA GLU A 104 16.04 10.57 0.66
C GLU A 104 16.05 10.71 -0.87
N THR A 105 16.86 11.64 -1.38
CA THR A 105 17.10 11.76 -2.82
C THR A 105 18.22 10.81 -3.20
N ALA A 106 17.91 9.86 -4.09
CA ALA A 106 18.90 8.94 -4.65
C ALA A 106 20.00 9.73 -5.39
N LEU A 107 21.27 9.36 -5.18
CA LEU A 107 22.43 9.97 -5.83
C LEU A 107 22.45 9.70 -7.34
N ASN A 108 21.94 8.54 -7.76
CA ASN A 108 21.80 8.13 -9.16
C ASN A 108 20.75 7.01 -9.29
N HIS A 109 20.46 6.57 -10.51
CA HIS A 109 19.42 5.56 -10.79
C HIS A 109 19.71 4.16 -10.20
N LEU A 110 20.92 3.90 -9.71
CA LEU A 110 21.33 2.65 -9.07
C LEU A 110 21.41 2.75 -7.55
N ASP A 111 21.13 3.93 -6.98
CA ASP A 111 21.26 4.21 -5.55
C ASP A 111 20.01 3.76 -4.79
N TRP A 112 19.74 2.45 -4.81
CA TRP A 112 18.67 1.81 -4.06
C TRP A 112 18.94 0.32 -3.86
N GLU A 113 18.37 -0.25 -2.79
CA GLU A 113 18.52 -1.65 -2.43
C GLU A 113 17.18 -2.37 -2.60
N VAL A 114 17.14 -3.40 -3.48
CA VAL A 114 15.95 -4.19 -3.77
C VAL A 114 15.42 -4.84 -2.48
N GLY A 115 14.11 -4.74 -2.24
CA GLY A 115 13.45 -5.28 -1.05
C GLY A 115 13.62 -4.43 0.21
N LYS A 116 14.40 -3.34 0.16
CA LYS A 116 14.58 -2.40 1.27
C LYS A 116 14.06 -1.00 0.94
N HIS A 117 14.40 -0.46 -0.22
CA HIS A 117 14.01 0.89 -0.61
C HIS A 117 12.81 0.88 -1.57
N GLY A 118 11.87 1.79 -1.36
CA GLY A 118 10.83 2.13 -2.32
C GLY A 118 11.28 3.29 -3.20
N LEU A 119 10.72 3.41 -4.40
CA LEU A 119 11.08 4.44 -5.37
C LEU A 119 9.93 5.42 -5.57
N ILE A 120 10.23 6.72 -5.53
CA ILE A 120 9.35 7.78 -6.03
C ILE A 120 10.04 8.41 -7.22
N ILE A 121 9.38 8.34 -8.37
CA ILE A 121 9.87 8.93 -9.62
C ILE A 121 8.97 10.10 -9.95
N GLU A 122 9.56 11.27 -10.14
CA GLU A 122 8.85 12.48 -10.56
C GLU A 122 9.50 13.03 -11.83
N PHE A 123 8.71 13.28 -12.86
CA PHE A 123 9.22 13.86 -14.11
C PHE A 123 8.16 14.74 -14.77
N THR A 124 8.61 15.70 -15.58
CA THR A 124 7.73 16.46 -16.45
C THR A 124 7.65 15.75 -17.78
N ASP A 125 6.43 15.40 -18.18
CA ASP A 125 6.17 14.84 -19.49
C ASP A 125 6.54 15.88 -20.58
N PRO A 126 7.52 15.59 -21.46
CA PRO A 126 8.03 16.57 -22.41
C PRO A 126 6.99 16.92 -23.49
N ASP A 127 6.07 16.01 -23.80
CA ASP A 127 5.08 16.22 -24.87
C ASP A 127 3.86 17.00 -24.37
N TYR A 128 3.52 16.85 -23.09
CA TYR A 128 2.31 17.45 -22.50
C TYR A 128 2.59 18.57 -21.49
N ASN A 129 3.85 18.79 -21.10
CA ASN A 129 4.27 19.73 -20.06
C ASN A 129 3.48 19.54 -18.74
N VAL A 130 3.19 18.29 -18.40
CA VAL A 130 2.48 17.90 -17.17
C VAL A 130 3.43 17.14 -16.25
N ARG A 131 3.45 17.50 -14.97
CA ARG A 131 4.22 16.74 -13.96
C ARG A 131 3.53 15.41 -13.70
N ARG A 132 4.28 14.32 -13.83
CA ARG A 132 3.87 12.96 -13.49
C ARG A 132 4.69 12.47 -12.32
N SER A 133 4.08 11.64 -11.48
CA SER A 133 4.78 10.92 -10.43
C SER A 133 4.33 9.46 -10.38
N GLY A 134 5.24 8.59 -9.96
CA GLY A 134 4.99 7.18 -9.71
C GLY A 134 5.66 6.75 -8.41
N THR A 135 5.02 5.84 -7.68
CA THR A 135 5.55 5.27 -6.44
C THR A 135 5.56 3.75 -6.53
N TYR A 136 6.71 3.16 -6.23
CA TYR A 136 6.91 1.72 -6.15
C TYR A 136 7.34 1.38 -4.72
N LEU A 137 6.57 0.51 -4.06
CA LEU A 137 6.89 0.06 -2.71
C LEU A 137 8.05 -0.95 -2.75
N PRO A 138 8.85 -1.09 -1.67
CA PRO A 138 10.02 -1.96 -1.64
C PRO A 138 9.75 -3.40 -2.09
N GLU A 139 8.58 -3.94 -1.75
CA GLU A 139 8.16 -5.30 -2.08
C GLU A 139 7.87 -5.51 -3.58
N VAL A 140 7.60 -4.44 -4.34
CA VAL A 140 7.26 -4.53 -5.76
C VAL A 140 8.45 -4.96 -6.59
N ALA A 141 9.63 -4.36 -6.35
CA ALA A 141 10.83 -4.67 -7.10
C ALA A 141 11.26 -6.14 -6.93
N ALA A 142 11.18 -6.64 -5.69
CA ALA A 142 11.50 -8.03 -5.38
C ALA A 142 10.51 -9.01 -6.04
N HIS A 143 9.21 -8.69 -6.05
CA HIS A 143 8.18 -9.54 -6.64
C HIS A 143 8.27 -9.62 -8.18
N GLU A 144 8.58 -8.51 -8.84
CA GLU A 144 8.65 -8.44 -10.31
C GLU A 144 10.01 -8.86 -10.89
N GLY A 145 10.94 -9.31 -10.03
CA GLY A 145 12.30 -9.70 -10.47
C GLY A 145 13.12 -8.53 -11.03
N MET A 146 12.84 -7.31 -10.58
CA MET A 146 13.62 -6.13 -10.96
C MET A 146 14.99 -6.21 -10.28
N ASP A 147 16.06 -6.08 -11.06
CA ASP A 147 17.43 -5.92 -10.56
C ASP A 147 17.93 -4.50 -10.85
N THR A 148 18.99 -4.11 -10.14
CA THR A 148 19.68 -2.83 -10.36
C THR A 148 20.65 -2.90 -11.54
N THR A 149 20.70 -3.99 -12.32
CA THR A 149 21.86 -4.28 -13.21
C THR A 149 21.53 -4.68 -14.65
N ARG A 150 20.27 -4.70 -15.08
CA ARG A 150 19.92 -4.90 -16.49
C ARG A 150 19.72 -3.59 -17.23
N ASP A 151 20.83 -3.07 -17.74
CA ASP A 151 20.81 -2.33 -19.01
C ASP A 151 20.19 -3.24 -20.08
N HIS A 152 19.11 -2.76 -20.72
CA HIS A 152 18.63 -3.27 -22.00
C HIS A 152 19.27 -2.51 -23.14
#